data_AF-A0A2N6ESN9-F1
#
_entry.id   AF-A0A2N6ESN9-F1
#
_cell.length_a   1.000
_cell.length_b   1.000
_cell.length_c   1.000
_cell.angle_alpha   90.00
_cell.angle_beta   90.00
_cell.angle_gamma   90.00
#
_symmetry.space_group_name_H-M   'P 1'
#
loop_
_entity.id
_entity.type
_entity.pdbx_description
1 polymer ?
#
loop_
_entity_poly.entity_id
_entity_poly.type
_entity_poly.pdbx_seq_one_letter_code
_entity_poly.pdbx_strand_id
1 'polypeptide(L)'
;MTVSREPNTMMKVVILTHNYRVVGRVYVKKGARLTDAVCEARQFIAVAAAKVWERQTGNHLLQAGFINVSRDEIEIILPADEVDCECEDMGSLGTWLLERRHDADDEAQELDLNVE
;
A
#
# COMPACT_ATOMS: atom_id res chain seq x y z
N MET A 1 -0.84 -38.61 13.24
CA MET A 1 -0.63 -37.19 13.59
C MET A 1 -1.79 -36.40 13.01
N THR A 2 -2.87 -36.23 13.76
CA THR A 2 -3.99 -35.38 13.36
C THR A 2 -3.56 -33.93 13.57
N VAL A 3 -3.22 -33.23 12.48
CA VAL A 3 -3.02 -31.79 12.51
C VAL A 3 -4.36 -31.18 12.91
N SER A 4 -4.46 -30.78 14.17
CA SER A 4 -5.59 -30.01 14.68
C SER A 4 -5.56 -28.69 13.92
N ARG A 5 -6.39 -28.58 12.87
CA ARG A 5 -6.53 -27.35 12.09
C ARG A 5 -7.40 -26.42 12.92
N GLU A 6 -6.76 -25.72 13.85
CA GLU A 6 -7.39 -24.61 14.55
C GLU A 6 -7.97 -23.65 13.50
N PRO A 7 -9.08 -22.94 13.78
CA PRO A 7 -9.66 -22.03 12.81
C PRO A 7 -8.63 -20.95 12.47
N ASN A 8 -8.04 -21.09 11.29
CA ASN A 8 -7.02 -20.18 10.79
C ASN A 8 -7.65 -18.80 10.62
N THR A 9 -7.23 -17.83 11.43
CA THR A 9 -7.68 -16.44 11.25
C THR A 9 -6.83 -15.80 10.17
N MET A 10 -7.39 -15.74 8.97
CA MET A 10 -6.82 -14.95 7.87
C MET A 10 -7.23 -13.49 8.07
N MET A 11 -6.25 -12.62 8.29
CA MET A 11 -6.46 -11.19 8.43
C MET A 11 -6.19 -10.51 7.09
N LYS A 12 -7.10 -9.66 6.63
CA LYS A 12 -6.87 -8.83 5.44
C LYS A 12 -5.92 -7.70 5.83
N VAL A 13 -4.88 -7.50 5.03
CA VAL A 13 -3.85 -6.48 5.31
C VAL A 13 -3.54 -5.66 4.06
N VAL A 14 -3.08 -4.45 4.32
CA VAL A 14 -2.36 -3.61 3.36
C VAL A 14 -0.90 -3.61 3.78
N ILE A 15 -0.01 -3.82 2.82
CA ILE A 15 1.43 -3.75 3.00
C ILE A 15 1.95 -2.69 2.04
N LEU A 16 2.71 -1.74 2.55
CA LEU A 16 3.41 -0.73 1.78
C LEU A 16 4.89 -1.04 1.85
N THR A 17 5.48 -1.22 0.67
CA THR A 17 6.92 -1.26 0.48
C THR A 17 7.35 0.03 -0.22
N HIS A 18 8.64 0.12 -0.55
CA HIS A 18 9.20 1.27 -1.25
C HIS A 18 8.39 1.67 -2.50
N ASN A 19 8.13 0.71 -3.39
CA ASN A 19 7.49 0.95 -4.69
C ASN A 19 6.10 0.34 -4.82
N TYR A 20 5.68 -0.52 -3.89
CA TYR A 20 4.49 -1.33 -4.08
C TYR A 20 3.52 -1.22 -2.92
N ARG A 21 2.23 -1.20 -3.26
CA ARG A 21 1.14 -1.48 -2.34
C ARG A 21 0.67 -2.90 -2.60
N VAL A 22 0.73 -3.76 -1.59
CA VAL A 22 0.22 -5.13 -1.65
C VAL A 22 -1.00 -5.23 -0.74
N VAL A 23 -2.14 -5.64 -1.28
CA VAL A 23 -3.35 -5.92 -0.50
C VAL A 23 -3.64 -7.40 -0.60
N GLY A 24 -3.83 -8.07 0.53
CA GLY A 24 -4.08 -9.51 0.55
C GLY A 24 -4.46 -10.00 1.94
N ARG A 25 -4.22 -11.28 2.21
CA ARG A 25 -4.49 -11.91 3.49
C ARG A 25 -3.26 -12.57 4.07
N VAL A 26 -2.98 -12.32 5.34
CA VAL A 26 -1.91 -12.99 6.08
C VAL A 26 -2.51 -13.89 7.15
N TYR A 27 -1.78 -14.96 7.47
CA TYR A 27 -2.15 -15.84 8.56
C TYR A 27 -1.72 -15.22 9.89
N VAL A 28 -2.68 -15.02 10.80
CA VAL A 28 -2.40 -14.59 12.17
C VAL A 28 -2.92 -15.68 13.11
N LYS A 29 -2.07 -16.13 14.03
CA LYS A 29 -2.48 -17.10 15.06
C LYS A 29 -3.63 -16.50 15.88
N LYS A 30 -4.58 -17.34 16.29
CA LYS A 30 -5.72 -16.87 17.09
C LYS A 30 -5.23 -16.19 18.38
N GLY A 31 -5.68 -14.97 18.61
CA GLY A 31 -5.29 -14.17 19.79
C GLY A 31 -3.92 -13.49 19.68
N ALA A 32 -3.18 -13.69 18.59
CA ALA A 32 -1.94 -12.97 18.32
C ALA A 32 -2.22 -11.64 17.60
N ARG A 33 -1.30 -10.69 17.75
CA ARG A 33 -1.34 -9.42 17.03
C ARG A 33 -0.71 -9.56 15.66
N LEU A 34 -1.07 -8.65 14.74
CA LEU A 34 -0.39 -8.54 13.45
C LEU A 34 1.12 -8.32 13.63
N THR A 35 1.51 -7.50 14.61
CA THR A 35 2.92 -7.26 14.97
C THR A 35 3.64 -8.55 15.34
N ASP A 36 3.02 -9.43 16.13
CA ASP A 36 3.62 -10.71 16.51
C ASP A 36 3.86 -11.58 15.27
N ALA A 37 2.89 -11.62 14.35
CA ALA A 37 3.02 -12.35 13.08
C ALA A 37 4.17 -11.82 12.21
N VAL A 38 4.43 -10.51 12.22
CA VAL A 38 5.53 -9.88 11.48
C VAL A 38 6.89 -10.16 12.16
N CYS A 39 6.96 -10.02 13.49
CA CYS A 39 8.19 -10.25 14.25
C CYS A 39 8.63 -11.73 14.21
N GLU A 40 7.67 -12.66 14.28
CA GLU A 40 7.92 -14.11 14.19
C GLU A 40 8.15 -14.60 12.76
N ALA A 41 7.79 -13.80 11.74
CA ALA A 41 8.01 -14.18 10.36
C ALA A 41 9.50 -14.37 10.09
N ARG A 42 9.81 -15.30 9.18
CA ARG A 42 11.14 -15.40 8.58
C ARG A 42 11.40 -14.18 7.69
N GLN A 43 12.41 -14.25 6.84
CA GLN A 43 12.72 -13.21 5.85
C GLN A 43 11.53 -12.83 4.95
N PHE A 44 10.51 -13.68 4.82
CA PHE A 44 9.34 -13.43 4.01
C PHE A 44 8.03 -13.61 4.79
N ILE A 45 7.06 -12.74 4.50
CA ILE A 45 5.66 -12.84 4.93
C ILE A 45 4.84 -13.43 3.78
N ALA A 46 4.12 -14.50 4.07
CA ALA A 46 3.21 -15.14 3.14
C ALA A 46 1.89 -14.37 3.03
N VAL A 47 1.57 -13.88 1.84
CA VAL A 47 0.34 -13.15 1.54
C VAL A 47 -0.48 -13.95 0.52
N ALA A 48 -1.69 -14.33 0.92
CA ALA A 48 -2.66 -15.03 0.08
C ALA A 48 -3.63 -14.04 -0.61
N ALA A 49 -4.17 -14.44 -1.76
CA ALA A 49 -5.10 -13.65 -2.57
C ALA A 49 -4.62 -12.20 -2.76
N ALA A 50 -3.33 -12.07 -3.11
CA ALA A 50 -2.63 -10.80 -3.15
C ALA A 50 -2.91 -10.06 -4.46
N LYS A 51 -3.12 -8.75 -4.33
CA LYS A 51 -3.17 -7.78 -5.42
C LYS A 51 -2.06 -6.76 -5.18
N VAL A 52 -1.37 -6.37 -6.24
CA VAL A 52 -0.22 -5.47 -6.17
C VAL A 52 -0.46 -4.28 -7.07
N TRP A 53 -0.22 -3.09 -6.51
CA TRP A 53 -0.24 -1.83 -7.23
C TRP A 53 1.13 -1.16 -7.11
N GLU A 54 1.50 -0.42 -8.14
CA GLU A 54 2.58 0.55 -8.03
C GLU A 54 2.13 1.71 -7.14
N ARG A 55 2.95 2.05 -6.14
CA ARG A 55 2.61 3.06 -5.13
C ARG A 55 2.53 4.47 -5.72
N GLN A 56 3.40 4.79 -6.67
CA GLN A 56 3.48 6.15 -7.21
C GLN A 56 2.31 6.47 -8.13
N THR A 57 1.98 5.60 -9.08
CA THR A 57 0.95 5.84 -10.10
C THR A 57 -0.42 5.30 -9.73
N GLY A 58 -0.50 4.38 -8.76
CA GLY A 58 -1.72 3.64 -8.45
C GLY A 58 -2.04 2.53 -9.46
N ASN A 59 -1.16 2.27 -10.44
CA ASN A 59 -1.39 1.26 -11.46
C ASN A 59 -1.44 -0.15 -10.86
N HIS A 60 -2.47 -0.92 -11.20
CA HIS A 60 -2.54 -2.32 -10.83
C HIS A 60 -1.52 -3.12 -11.66
N LEU A 61 -0.55 -3.73 -10.98
CA LEU A 61 0.53 -4.46 -11.63
C LEU A 61 0.17 -5.94 -11.84
N LEU A 62 -0.26 -6.62 -10.78
CA LEU A 62 -0.57 -8.04 -10.83
C LEU A 62 -1.50 -8.49 -9.70
N GLN A 63 -2.12 -9.64 -9.93
CA GLN A 63 -2.89 -10.39 -8.93
C GLN A 63 -2.40 -11.84 -8.91
N ALA A 64 -2.19 -12.39 -7.72
CA ALA A 64 -1.74 -13.75 -7.53
C ALA A 64 -2.43 -14.42 -6.34
N GLY A 65 -2.61 -15.74 -6.42
CA GLY A 65 -3.14 -16.52 -5.29
C GLY A 65 -2.24 -16.50 -4.06
N PHE A 66 -0.93 -16.28 -4.26
CA PHE A 66 0.09 -16.29 -3.22
C PHE A 66 1.30 -15.42 -3.63
N ILE A 67 1.82 -14.62 -2.71
CA ILE A 67 3.07 -13.86 -2.85
C ILE A 67 3.85 -13.94 -1.54
N ASN A 68 5.17 -14.12 -1.62
CA ASN A 68 6.08 -13.91 -0.50
C ASN A 68 6.61 -12.48 -0.56
N VAL A 69 6.31 -11.69 0.46
CA VAL A 69 6.80 -10.30 0.58
C VAL A 69 7.99 -10.29 1.52
N SER A 70 9.11 -9.69 1.11
CA SER A 70 10.29 -9.56 1.98
C SER A 70 9.92 -8.73 3.21
N ARG A 71 10.14 -9.27 4.42
CA ARG A 71 9.84 -8.59 5.68
C ARG A 71 10.68 -7.33 5.84
N ASP A 72 11.92 -7.37 5.39
CA ASP A 72 12.88 -6.27 5.56
C ASP A 72 12.58 -5.09 4.62
N GLU A 73 11.79 -5.30 3.57
CA GLU A 73 11.33 -4.28 2.61
C GLU A 73 9.95 -3.70 2.97
N ILE A 74 9.35 -4.14 4.07
CA ILE A 74 8.06 -3.62 4.54
C ILE A 74 8.33 -2.32 5.29
N GLU A 75 7.84 -1.22 4.73
CA GLU A 75 7.82 0.08 5.41
C GLU A 75 6.63 0.14 6.37
N ILE A 76 5.46 -0.32 5.93
CA ILE A 76 4.22 -0.29 6.71
C ILE A 76 3.40 -1.55 6.45
N ILE A 77 2.82 -2.14 7.50
CA ILE A 77 1.81 -3.20 7.41
C ILE A 77 0.69 -2.90 8.40
N LEU A 78 -0.56 -2.99 7.92
CA LEU A 78 -1.73 -2.66 8.72
C LEU A 78 -2.96 -3.51 8.35
N PRO A 79 -3.89 -3.74 9.29
CA PRO A 79 -5.17 -4.39 9.01
C PRO A 79 -5.96 -3.55 8.00
N ALA A 80 -6.47 -4.17 6.94
CA ALA A 80 -7.17 -3.45 5.88
C ALA A 80 -8.55 -2.93 6.30
N ASP A 81 -9.13 -3.48 7.38
CA ASP A 81 -10.45 -3.09 7.88
C ASP A 81 -10.41 -1.81 8.73
N GLU A 82 -9.20 -1.36 9.10
CA GLU A 82 -8.96 -0.11 9.84
C GLU A 82 -8.55 1.04 8.90
N VAL A 83 -8.66 0.83 7.59
CA VAL A 83 -8.14 1.74 6.57
C VAL A 83 -9.28 2.34 5.76
N ASP A 84 -9.58 3.61 6.03
CA ASP A 84 -10.37 4.47 5.14
C ASP A 84 -9.43 5.08 4.10
N CYS A 85 -9.09 4.31 3.06
CA CYS A 85 -8.39 4.83 1.89
C CYS A 85 -9.36 4.98 0.73
N GLU A 86 -9.89 6.18 0.52
CA GLU A 86 -10.51 6.55 -0.75
C GLU A 86 -9.40 6.49 -1.82
N CYS A 87 -9.47 5.48 -2.67
CA CYS A 87 -8.40 5.10 -3.59
C CYS A 87 -8.16 6.12 -4.73
N GLU A 88 -8.88 7.24 -4.75
CA GLU A 88 -8.79 8.27 -5.80
C GLU A 88 -7.73 9.35 -5.48
N ASP A 89 -7.39 9.61 -4.21
CA ASP A 89 -6.51 10.74 -3.83
C ASP A 89 -5.03 10.39 -3.61
N MET A 90 -4.65 9.11 -3.67
CA MET A 90 -3.25 8.75 -3.93
C MET A 90 -3.01 8.65 -5.44
N GLY A 91 -3.58 9.62 -6.17
CA GLY A 91 -3.22 9.93 -7.53
C GLY A 91 -1.73 10.15 -7.58
N SER A 92 -1.10 9.52 -8.57
CA SER A 92 0.14 9.91 -9.20
C SER A 92 0.79 11.13 -8.54
N LEU A 93 1.93 10.95 -7.84
CA LEU A 93 2.81 12.07 -7.53
C LEU A 93 3.14 12.92 -8.79
N GLY A 94 2.87 12.41 -9.99
CA GLY A 94 2.89 13.14 -11.25
C GLY A 94 1.79 14.18 -11.46
N THR A 95 0.58 14.05 -10.88
CA THR A 95 -0.49 15.06 -11.04
C THR A 95 -0.22 16.29 -10.17
N TRP A 96 0.14 16.07 -8.89
CA TRP A 96 0.53 17.13 -7.97
C TRP A 96 1.78 17.92 -8.41
N LEU A 97 2.70 17.29 -9.17
CA LEU A 97 3.88 17.99 -9.71
C LEU A 97 3.55 18.88 -10.91
N LEU A 98 2.45 18.59 -11.63
CA LEU A 98 1.99 19.36 -12.79
C LEU A 98 1.06 20.51 -12.37
N GLU A 99 0.27 20.36 -11.31
CA GLU A 99 -0.58 21.44 -10.78
C GLU A 99 0.24 22.63 -10.26
N ARG A 100 1.40 22.39 -9.64
CA ARG A 100 2.33 23.47 -9.23
C ARG A 100 2.99 24.23 -10.38
N ARG A 101 2.91 23.73 -11.63
CA ARG A 101 3.39 24.46 -12.80
C ARG A 101 2.33 25.38 -13.40
N HIS A 102 1.05 25.17 -13.11
CA HIS A 102 -0.01 26.03 -13.64
C HIS A 102 -0.25 27.27 -12.76
N ASP A 103 -0.14 27.14 -11.43
CA ASP A 103 -0.24 28.30 -10.52
C ASP A 103 0.93 29.29 -10.66
N ALA A 104 2.09 28.86 -11.20
CA ALA A 104 3.25 29.72 -11.41
C ALA A 104 3.20 30.52 -12.73
N ASP A 105 2.37 30.10 -13.68
CA ASP A 105 2.23 30.78 -14.98
C ASP A 105 1.11 31.85 -14.94
N ASP A 106 0.11 31.72 -14.05
CA ASP A 106 -0.95 32.72 -13.87
C ASP A 106 -0.44 33.98 -13.10
N GLU A 107 0.47 33.84 -12.13
CA GLU A 107 1.08 35.00 -11.44
C GLU A 107 2.05 35.79 -12.34
N ALA A 108 2.58 35.18 -13.41
CA ALA A 108 3.44 35.87 -14.37
C ALA A 108 2.64 36.69 -15.40
N GLN A 109 1.35 36.39 -15.60
CA GLN A 109 0.52 37.09 -16.59
C GLN A 109 -0.21 38.32 -16.03
N GLU A 110 -0.42 38.41 -14.71
CA GLU A 110 -1.00 39.61 -14.09
C GLU A 110 0.01 40.76 -13.89
N LEU A 111 1.32 40.50 -13.97
CA LEU A 111 2.37 41.54 -13.85
C LEU A 111 2.71 42.25 -15.17
N ASP A 112 2.30 41.71 -16.33
CA ASP A 112 2.52 42.33 -17.65
C ASP A 112 1.37 43.26 -18.11
N LEU A 113 0.30 43.39 -17.31
CA LEU A 113 -0.85 44.26 -17.63
C LEU A 113 -0.81 45.65 -16.97
N ASN A 114 0.31 46.03 -16.35
CA ASN A 114 0.40 47.30 -15.61
C ASN A 114 1.62 48.19 -15.97
N VAL A 115 2.08 48.14 -17.22
CA VAL A 115 3.01 49.17 -17.76
C VAL A 115 2.30 50.00 -18.83
N GLU A 116 1.90 51.20 -18.39
CA GLU A 116 1.42 52.40 -19.12
C GLU A 116 0.12 52.38 -19.91
#